data_AF-A0AAV5EFR3-F1
#
_entry.id   AF-A0AAV5EFR3-F1
#
_cell.length_a   1.000
_cell.length_b   1.000
_cell.length_c   1.000
_cell.angle_alpha   90.00
_cell.angle_beta   90.00
_cell.angle_gamma   90.00
#
_symmetry.space_group_name_H-M   'P 1'
#
loop_
_entity.id
_entity.type
_entity.pdbx_description
1 polymer ?
#
loop_
_entity_poly.entity_id
_entity_poly.type
_entity_poly.pdbx_seq_one_letter_code
_entity_poly.pdbx_strand_id
1 'polypeptide(L)'
;MPRSKAAQGTVANGITAIYNFGDSLSDTGNLLREGDASGVLQYTTGLPYGSTIGGATGRCSDGYLMIDFLAKDLGLPLLNPYLNKDADLKHGANFAVAGATALDAVALARRGVVVPHTSSSLGVQLEWFKEFMSANNTKSSQEIREKLAQSLVMVGEIGGNDYNYAFQANKPLAGGERNLYNFGRMVTGAARELLDMGATRLVIPGNFPLGCVPSYLSAANEKDPAAYDSNGCLIGLNLFAQMHNVLLQEQIRELRARRTRPPPSPTPTTFTRTCRCSGTPARPGSTRGA
;
A
#
# COMPACT_ATOMS: atom_id res chain seq x y z
N MET A 1 -24.04 10.29 -40.67
CA MET A 1 -23.68 10.13 -39.23
C MET A 1 -22.19 10.38 -39.07
N PRO A 2 -21.76 11.47 -38.41
CA PRO A 2 -20.34 11.68 -38.19
C PRO A 2 -19.87 10.79 -37.04
N ARG A 3 -18.79 10.04 -37.28
CA ARG A 3 -18.10 9.23 -36.28
C ARG A 3 -17.56 10.14 -35.17
N SER A 4 -18.01 9.93 -33.95
CA SER A 4 -17.45 10.53 -32.74
C SER A 4 -15.96 10.18 -32.65
N LYS A 5 -15.08 11.19 -32.76
CA LYS A 5 -13.68 11.08 -32.39
C LYS A 5 -13.61 10.88 -30.88
N ALA A 6 -13.11 9.73 -30.44
CA ALA A 6 -12.69 9.54 -29.05
C ALA A 6 -11.68 10.63 -28.70
N ALA A 7 -11.97 11.40 -27.65
CA ALA A 7 -11.02 12.35 -27.10
C ALA A 7 -9.79 11.56 -26.63
N GLN A 8 -8.64 11.78 -27.29
CA GLN A 8 -7.36 11.35 -26.76
C GLN A 8 -7.14 12.15 -25.47
N GLY A 9 -7.37 11.50 -24.33
CA GLY A 9 -7.07 12.06 -23.02
C GLY A 9 -5.59 12.43 -22.98
N THR A 10 -5.30 13.70 -22.82
CA THR A 10 -3.96 14.17 -22.46
C THR A 10 -3.57 13.48 -21.16
N VAL A 11 -2.55 12.64 -21.21
CA VAL A 11 -1.97 11.99 -20.03
C VAL A 11 -1.61 13.07 -19.02
N ALA A 12 -2.37 13.14 -17.91
CA ALA A 12 -2.11 14.12 -16.88
C ALA A 12 -0.79 13.78 -16.17
N ASN A 13 0.08 14.77 -15.99
CA ASN A 13 1.29 14.68 -15.17
C ASN A 13 2.30 13.58 -15.59
N GLY A 14 2.26 13.12 -16.85
CA GLY A 14 3.17 12.08 -17.35
C GLY A 14 3.00 10.72 -16.67
N ILE A 15 1.81 10.43 -16.13
CA ILE A 15 1.46 9.12 -15.53
C ILE A 15 0.84 8.23 -16.62
N THR A 16 1.53 7.20 -17.06
CA THR A 16 1.10 6.36 -18.19
C THR A 16 0.41 5.06 -17.77
N ALA A 17 0.51 4.70 -16.48
CA ALA A 17 -0.09 3.51 -15.90
C ALA A 17 -0.37 3.67 -14.40
N ILE A 18 -1.33 2.89 -13.90
CA ILE A 18 -1.63 2.75 -12.46
C ILE A 18 -1.47 1.29 -12.04
N TYR A 19 -0.69 1.05 -11.00
CA TYR A 19 -0.60 -0.25 -10.34
C TYR A 19 -1.23 -0.17 -8.96
N ASN A 20 -2.23 -1.00 -8.71
CA ASN A 20 -3.01 -0.93 -7.47
C ASN A 20 -2.90 -2.21 -6.67
N PHE A 21 -2.60 -2.07 -5.37
CA PHE A 21 -2.66 -3.11 -4.36
C PHE A 21 -3.65 -2.67 -3.29
N GLY A 22 -4.32 -3.60 -2.62
CA GLY A 22 -5.30 -3.24 -1.60
C GLY A 22 -6.32 -4.32 -1.34
N ASP A 23 -7.47 -3.90 -0.83
CA ASP A 23 -8.59 -4.77 -0.51
C ASP A 23 -9.88 -4.44 -1.28
N SER A 24 -11.04 -4.70 -0.66
CA SER A 24 -12.38 -4.49 -1.23
C SER A 24 -12.64 -3.05 -1.67
N LEU A 25 -11.95 -2.07 -1.07
CA LEU A 25 -12.14 -0.66 -1.39
C LEU A 25 -11.53 -0.26 -2.74
N SER A 26 -10.71 -1.14 -3.32
CA SER A 26 -10.13 -0.92 -4.64
C SER A 26 -10.19 -2.14 -5.54
N ASP A 27 -10.71 -3.30 -5.09
CA ASP A 27 -10.86 -4.50 -5.93
C ASP A 27 -11.86 -4.28 -7.09
N THR A 28 -11.38 -4.46 -8.32
CA THR A 28 -12.17 -4.32 -9.55
C THR A 28 -12.66 -5.67 -10.10
N GLY A 29 -12.51 -6.76 -9.34
CA GLY A 29 -13.06 -8.07 -9.64
C GLY A 29 -12.08 -9.25 -9.52
N ASN A 30 -10.95 -9.11 -8.83
CA ASN A 30 -10.05 -10.25 -8.57
C ASN A 30 -10.72 -11.29 -7.68
N LEU A 31 -11.40 -10.91 -6.58
CA LEU A 31 -12.07 -11.89 -5.72
C LEU A 31 -13.09 -12.73 -6.51
N LEU A 32 -13.85 -12.10 -7.41
CA LEU A 32 -14.77 -12.80 -8.30
C LEU A 32 -14.07 -13.86 -9.16
N ARG A 33 -12.80 -13.64 -9.55
CA ARG A 33 -12.01 -14.60 -10.34
C ARG A 33 -11.29 -15.66 -9.53
N GLU A 34 -11.20 -15.50 -8.21
CA GLU A 34 -10.76 -16.56 -7.30
C GLU A 34 -11.81 -17.67 -7.18
N GLY A 35 -13.08 -17.39 -7.53
CA GLY A 35 -14.16 -18.39 -7.62
C GLY A 35 -14.86 -18.70 -6.29
N ASP A 36 -14.31 -18.24 -5.17
CA ASP A 36 -14.74 -18.60 -3.81
C ASP A 36 -15.27 -17.41 -2.99
N ALA A 37 -15.88 -16.41 -3.63
CA ALA A 37 -16.48 -15.28 -2.92
C ALA A 37 -17.57 -15.80 -1.95
N SER A 38 -17.26 -15.76 -0.64
CA SER A 38 -18.07 -16.37 0.42
C SER A 38 -18.55 -15.33 1.43
N GLY A 39 -19.56 -15.70 2.22
CA GLY A 39 -20.10 -14.84 3.28
C GLY A 39 -20.67 -13.54 2.71
N VAL A 40 -20.33 -12.40 3.31
CA VAL A 40 -20.85 -11.09 2.87
C VAL A 40 -20.31 -10.64 1.52
N LEU A 41 -19.16 -11.17 1.07
CA LEU A 41 -18.56 -10.74 -0.21
C LEU A 41 -19.19 -11.43 -1.42
N GLN A 42 -19.94 -12.52 -1.24
CA GLN A 42 -20.68 -13.17 -2.33
C GLN A 42 -21.67 -12.22 -3.02
N TYR A 43 -22.21 -11.25 -2.27
CA TYR A 43 -23.20 -10.29 -2.78
C TYR A 43 -22.62 -9.31 -3.80
N THR A 44 -21.29 -9.13 -3.85
CA THR A 44 -20.61 -8.25 -4.81
C THR A 44 -20.76 -8.69 -6.28
N THR A 45 -21.32 -9.89 -6.49
CA THR A 45 -21.53 -10.53 -7.80
C THR A 45 -22.95 -10.36 -8.34
N GLY A 46 -23.83 -9.66 -7.60
CA GLY A 46 -25.22 -9.40 -7.99
C GLY A 46 -25.70 -8.01 -7.58
N LEU A 47 -26.90 -7.63 -8.03
CA LEU A 47 -27.52 -6.36 -7.65
C LEU A 47 -27.73 -6.29 -6.11
N PRO A 48 -27.55 -5.11 -5.48
CA PRO A 48 -27.42 -3.78 -6.09
C PRO A 48 -26.00 -3.39 -6.55
N TYR A 49 -25.00 -4.26 -6.40
CA TYR A 49 -23.63 -3.96 -6.81
C TYR A 49 -23.53 -3.76 -8.32
N GLY A 50 -22.80 -2.71 -8.71
CA GLY A 50 -22.65 -2.29 -10.10
C GLY A 50 -23.92 -1.77 -10.79
N SER A 51 -25.01 -1.51 -10.07
CA SER A 51 -26.27 -0.99 -10.63
C SER A 51 -26.11 0.34 -11.40
N THR A 52 -25.12 1.17 -11.04
CA THR A 52 -24.84 2.45 -11.71
C THR A 52 -23.89 2.32 -12.91
N ILE A 53 -23.31 1.13 -13.14
CA ILE A 53 -22.32 0.87 -14.21
C ILE A 53 -22.73 -0.31 -15.12
N GLY A 54 -23.99 -0.71 -15.08
CA GLY A 54 -24.57 -1.70 -16.00
C GLY A 54 -24.48 -3.16 -15.54
N GLY A 55 -24.05 -3.42 -14.30
CA GLY A 55 -24.03 -4.76 -13.72
C GLY A 55 -22.89 -4.97 -12.73
N ALA A 56 -23.02 -6.00 -11.90
CA ALA A 56 -22.02 -6.37 -10.92
C ALA A 56 -20.71 -6.81 -11.59
N THR A 57 -19.60 -6.23 -11.16
CA THR A 57 -18.25 -6.57 -11.67
C THR A 57 -17.34 -7.17 -10.60
N GLY A 58 -17.87 -7.43 -9.39
CA GLY A 58 -17.06 -7.76 -8.20
C GLY A 58 -16.53 -6.55 -7.42
N ARG A 59 -16.87 -5.32 -7.84
CA ARG A 59 -16.60 -4.10 -7.04
C ARG A 59 -17.50 -4.09 -5.81
N CYS A 60 -16.95 -3.72 -4.65
CA CYS A 60 -17.72 -3.53 -3.41
C CYS A 60 -18.47 -2.18 -3.38
N SER A 61 -19.14 -1.82 -4.48
CA SER A 61 -19.95 -0.62 -4.62
C SER A 61 -21.08 -0.86 -5.63
N ASP A 62 -22.12 -0.04 -5.57
CA ASP A 62 -23.14 0.11 -6.62
C ASP A 62 -22.56 0.64 -7.95
N GLY A 63 -21.30 1.09 -7.95
CA GLY A 63 -20.63 1.62 -9.13
C GLY A 63 -19.11 1.58 -9.07
N TYR A 64 -18.52 2.70 -9.48
CA TYR A 64 -17.08 2.89 -9.53
C TYR A 64 -16.47 3.08 -8.13
N LEU A 65 -15.27 2.53 -7.94
CA LEU A 65 -14.45 2.72 -6.75
C LEU A 65 -13.56 3.96 -6.90
N MET A 66 -12.92 4.38 -5.81
CA MET A 66 -11.95 5.49 -5.81
C MET A 66 -10.89 5.33 -6.91
N ILE A 67 -10.38 4.11 -7.12
CA ILE A 67 -9.35 3.82 -8.11
C ILE A 67 -9.84 4.04 -9.55
N ASP A 68 -11.13 3.85 -9.81
CA ASP A 68 -11.73 4.08 -11.14
C ASP A 68 -11.85 5.58 -11.44
N PHE A 69 -12.24 6.38 -10.44
CA PHE A 69 -12.25 7.83 -10.58
C PHE A 69 -10.85 8.38 -10.80
N LEU A 70 -9.86 7.87 -10.06
CA LEU A 70 -8.46 8.25 -10.25
C LEU A 70 -7.95 7.93 -11.66
N ALA A 71 -8.30 6.76 -12.21
CA ALA A 71 -7.96 6.40 -13.58
C ALA A 71 -8.58 7.37 -14.60
N LYS A 72 -9.87 7.70 -14.43
CA LYS A 72 -10.58 8.66 -15.29
C LYS A 72 -9.96 10.06 -15.23
N ASP A 73 -9.66 10.56 -14.04
CA ASP A 73 -9.07 11.88 -13.84
C ASP A 73 -7.67 11.98 -14.47
N LEU A 74 -6.93 10.87 -14.52
CA LEU A 74 -5.63 10.78 -15.19
C LEU A 74 -5.72 10.54 -16.70
N GLY A 75 -6.93 10.36 -17.25
CA GLY A 75 -7.16 10.06 -18.66
C GLY A 75 -6.75 8.64 -19.06
N LEU A 76 -6.71 7.70 -18.11
CA LEU A 76 -6.33 6.31 -18.32
C LEU A 76 -7.58 5.40 -18.43
N PRO A 77 -7.47 4.24 -19.11
CA PRO A 77 -8.48 3.19 -19.01
C PRO A 77 -8.69 2.74 -17.56
N LEU A 78 -9.89 2.24 -17.26
CA LEU A 78 -10.16 1.61 -15.97
C LEU A 78 -9.24 0.42 -15.75
N LEU A 79 -8.79 0.23 -14.50
CA LEU A 79 -7.89 -0.87 -14.19
C LEU A 79 -8.65 -2.20 -14.28
N ASN A 80 -8.06 -3.13 -15.01
CA ASN A 80 -8.52 -4.50 -15.05
C ASN A 80 -7.96 -5.30 -13.85
N PRO A 81 -8.74 -6.24 -13.29
CA PRO A 81 -8.24 -7.18 -12.29
C PRO A 81 -7.15 -8.06 -12.90
N TYR A 82 -6.02 -8.21 -12.20
CA TYR A 82 -4.86 -9.00 -12.62
C TYR A 82 -5.20 -10.46 -12.96
N LEU A 83 -6.16 -11.05 -12.23
CA LEU A 83 -6.58 -12.43 -12.46
C LEU A 83 -7.40 -12.61 -13.75
N ASN A 84 -7.81 -11.53 -14.42
CA ASN A 84 -8.44 -11.62 -15.73
C ASN A 84 -7.38 -11.82 -16.83
N LYS A 85 -7.19 -13.07 -17.27
CA LYS A 85 -6.16 -13.45 -18.25
C LYS A 85 -6.37 -12.85 -19.64
N ASP A 86 -7.59 -12.45 -19.98
CA ASP A 86 -7.93 -11.86 -21.27
C ASP A 86 -7.86 -10.31 -21.25
N ALA A 87 -7.48 -9.71 -20.12
CA ALA A 87 -7.47 -8.27 -19.97
C ALA A 87 -6.26 -7.60 -20.64
N ASP A 88 -6.49 -6.39 -21.19
CA ASP A 88 -5.39 -5.48 -21.52
C ASP A 88 -4.86 -4.84 -20.22
N LEU A 89 -3.59 -5.10 -19.92
CA LEU A 89 -2.85 -4.60 -18.75
C LEU A 89 -1.73 -3.60 -19.14
N LYS A 90 -1.75 -3.07 -20.38
CA LYS A 90 -0.72 -2.15 -20.89
C LYS A 90 -0.59 -0.88 -20.04
N HIS A 91 -1.73 -0.35 -19.59
CA HIS A 91 -1.88 0.87 -18.77
C HIS A 91 -1.95 0.58 -17.26
N GLY A 92 -1.49 -0.61 -16.86
CA GLY A 92 -1.47 -1.00 -15.46
C GLY A 92 -2.44 -2.12 -15.16
N ALA A 93 -2.44 -2.55 -13.90
CA ALA A 93 -3.21 -3.69 -13.42
C ALA A 93 -3.62 -3.47 -11.97
N ASN A 94 -4.75 -4.05 -11.61
CA ASN A 94 -5.22 -4.07 -10.23
C ASN A 94 -4.97 -5.43 -9.60
N PHE A 95 -4.20 -5.45 -8.52
CA PHE A 95 -3.87 -6.63 -7.72
C PHE A 95 -4.68 -6.69 -6.41
N ALA A 96 -5.46 -5.67 -6.09
CA ALA A 96 -6.30 -5.65 -4.88
C ALA A 96 -7.33 -6.78 -4.92
N VAL A 97 -7.61 -7.38 -3.76
CA VAL A 97 -8.59 -8.46 -3.62
C VAL A 97 -9.50 -8.17 -2.44
N ALA A 98 -10.82 -8.22 -2.64
CA ALA A 98 -11.77 -8.00 -1.57
C ALA A 98 -11.56 -8.95 -0.40
N GLY A 99 -11.48 -8.41 0.82
CA GLY A 99 -11.18 -9.16 2.04
C GLY A 99 -9.70 -9.42 2.31
N ALA A 100 -8.79 -8.96 1.45
CA ALA A 100 -7.35 -9.12 1.66
C ALA A 100 -6.85 -8.41 2.92
N THR A 101 -5.79 -8.96 3.49
CA THR A 101 -5.11 -8.47 4.69
C THR A 101 -3.68 -8.04 4.37
N ALA A 102 -3.11 -7.16 5.20
CA ALA A 102 -1.71 -6.78 5.06
C ALA A 102 -0.78 -7.92 5.50
N LEU A 103 -1.13 -8.60 6.60
CA LEU A 103 -0.47 -9.81 7.04
C LEU A 103 -1.01 -11.02 6.29
N ASP A 104 -0.18 -12.04 6.12
CA ASP A 104 -0.64 -13.31 5.56
C ASP A 104 -1.58 -14.06 6.52
N ALA A 105 -2.43 -14.92 5.96
CA ALA A 105 -3.42 -15.68 6.71
C ALA A 105 -2.78 -16.61 7.77
N VAL A 106 -1.56 -17.10 7.54
CA VAL A 106 -0.84 -17.95 8.51
C VAL A 106 -0.40 -17.12 9.73
N ALA A 107 0.10 -15.91 9.53
CA ALA A 107 0.47 -14.97 10.58
C ALA A 107 -0.74 -14.56 11.44
N LEU A 108 -1.90 -14.35 10.81
CA LEU A 108 -3.16 -14.07 11.49
C LEU A 108 -3.71 -15.29 12.24
N ALA A 109 -3.65 -16.48 11.63
CA ALA A 109 -4.08 -17.73 12.26
C ALA A 109 -3.28 -18.06 13.53
N ARG A 110 -1.97 -17.76 13.55
CA ARG A 110 -1.13 -17.86 14.77
C ARG A 110 -1.58 -16.94 15.91
N ARG A 111 -2.35 -15.89 15.60
CA ARG A 111 -2.99 -14.99 16.57
C ARG A 111 -4.45 -15.38 16.83
N GLY A 112 -4.89 -16.52 16.31
CA GLY A 112 -6.25 -17.01 16.40
C GLY A 112 -7.25 -16.22 15.56
N VAL A 113 -6.82 -15.48 14.55
CA VAL A 113 -7.69 -14.74 13.62
C VAL A 113 -7.81 -15.54 12.33
N VAL A 114 -9.04 -15.85 11.92
CA VAL A 114 -9.33 -16.59 10.69
C VAL A 114 -9.65 -15.58 9.59
N VAL A 115 -9.08 -15.79 8.40
CA VAL A 115 -9.36 -15.01 7.20
C VAL A 115 -10.22 -15.88 6.26
N PRO A 116 -11.54 -15.68 6.19
CA PRO A 116 -12.45 -16.61 5.53
C PRO A 116 -12.62 -16.37 4.02
N HIS A 117 -12.15 -15.23 3.51
CA HIS A 117 -12.55 -14.75 2.18
C HIS A 117 -11.49 -14.94 1.09
N THR A 118 -10.21 -14.80 1.41
CA THR A 118 -9.12 -14.91 0.44
C THR A 118 -7.79 -15.14 1.15
N SER A 119 -6.82 -15.77 0.47
CA SER A 119 -5.43 -15.88 0.91
C SER A 119 -4.52 -14.81 0.28
N SER A 120 -5.08 -13.93 -0.57
CA SER A 120 -4.39 -12.94 -1.39
C SER A 120 -4.00 -11.68 -0.60
N SER A 121 -3.24 -11.89 0.47
CA SER A 121 -2.64 -10.83 1.30
C SER A 121 -1.74 -9.89 0.48
N LEU A 122 -1.38 -8.73 1.05
CA LEU A 122 -0.48 -7.76 0.39
C LEU A 122 0.82 -8.39 -0.14
N GLY A 123 1.38 -9.37 0.58
CA GLY A 123 2.56 -10.10 0.12
C GLY A 123 2.31 -10.87 -1.18
N VAL A 124 1.18 -11.58 -1.26
CA VAL A 124 0.77 -12.33 -2.46
C VAL A 124 0.50 -11.38 -3.63
N GLN A 125 -0.17 -10.25 -3.38
CA GLN A 125 -0.41 -9.25 -4.42
C GLN A 125 0.91 -8.67 -4.96
N LEU A 126 1.91 -8.47 -4.09
CA LEU A 126 3.25 -8.04 -4.48
C LEU A 126 4.00 -9.10 -5.29
N GLU A 127 3.82 -10.39 -4.98
CA GLU A 127 4.36 -11.50 -5.78
C GLU A 127 3.76 -11.51 -7.18
N TRP A 128 2.43 -11.41 -7.30
CA TRP A 128 1.74 -11.28 -8.59
C TRP A 128 2.25 -10.10 -9.42
N PHE A 129 2.51 -8.96 -8.78
CA PHE A 129 3.08 -7.81 -9.46
C PHE A 129 4.50 -8.06 -9.97
N LYS A 130 5.36 -8.72 -9.19
CA LYS A 130 6.71 -9.08 -9.62
C LYS A 130 6.68 -10.07 -10.78
N GLU A 131 5.78 -11.05 -10.72
CA GLU A 131 5.52 -11.98 -11.83
C GLU A 131 5.05 -11.23 -13.07
N PHE A 132 4.06 -10.34 -12.93
CA PHE A 132 3.56 -9.51 -14.02
C PHE A 132 4.66 -8.66 -14.67
N MET A 133 5.54 -8.07 -13.87
CA MET A 133 6.65 -7.26 -14.37
C MET A 133 7.72 -8.11 -15.06
N SER A 134 7.93 -9.33 -14.60
CA SER A 134 8.93 -10.28 -15.12
C SER A 134 8.40 -11.19 -16.22
N ALA A 135 7.08 -11.19 -16.46
CA ALA A 135 6.41 -12.07 -17.40
C ALA A 135 7.07 -11.94 -18.78
N ASN A 136 7.56 -13.08 -19.29
CA ASN A 136 8.32 -13.33 -20.51
C ASN A 136 9.85 -13.17 -20.45
N ASN A 137 10.49 -12.84 -19.32
CA ASN A 137 11.96 -12.59 -19.25
C ASN A 137 12.49 -11.61 -20.32
N THR A 138 11.60 -10.85 -20.97
CA THR A 138 11.91 -9.97 -22.08
C THR A 138 12.27 -8.57 -21.61
N LYS A 139 11.82 -8.21 -20.40
CA LYS A 139 12.08 -6.91 -19.81
C LYS A 139 13.32 -6.98 -18.93
N SER A 140 14.33 -6.22 -19.31
CA SER A 140 15.44 -5.86 -18.46
C SER A 140 14.96 -5.12 -17.20
N SER A 141 15.77 -5.15 -16.14
CA SER A 141 15.52 -4.35 -14.95
C SER A 141 15.42 -2.85 -15.26
N GLN A 142 16.09 -2.39 -16.31
CA GLN A 142 16.03 -0.99 -16.76
C GLN A 142 14.66 -0.63 -17.32
N GLU A 143 14.08 -1.48 -18.18
CA GLU A 143 12.73 -1.26 -18.73
C GLU A 143 11.65 -1.27 -17.65
N ILE A 144 11.79 -2.14 -16.64
CA ILE A 144 10.89 -2.16 -15.48
C ILE A 144 11.00 -0.83 -14.71
N ARG A 145 12.22 -0.34 -14.44
CA ARG A 145 12.42 0.96 -13.77
C ARG A 145 11.81 2.11 -14.55
N GLU A 146 12.04 2.18 -15.85
CA GLU A 146 11.52 3.25 -16.70
C GLU A 146 9.99 3.27 -16.72
N LYS A 147 9.38 2.08 -16.85
CA LYS A 147 7.93 1.95 -16.78
C LYS A 147 7.39 2.38 -15.41
N LEU A 148 8.03 1.96 -14.33
CA LEU A 148 7.60 2.31 -12.97
C LEU A 148 7.82 3.79 -12.62
N ALA A 149 8.87 4.41 -13.14
CA ALA A 149 9.09 5.84 -12.99
C ALA A 149 7.98 6.66 -13.65
N GLN A 150 7.37 6.13 -14.71
CA GLN A 150 6.22 6.72 -15.41
C GLN A 150 4.84 6.31 -14.85
N SER A 151 4.81 5.52 -13.77
CA SER A 151 3.57 4.99 -13.20
C SER A 151 3.19 5.67 -11.90
N LEU A 152 1.92 5.54 -11.51
CA LEU A 152 1.41 5.77 -10.17
C LEU A 152 1.18 4.41 -9.49
N VAL A 153 1.67 4.23 -8.28
CA VAL A 153 1.50 2.98 -7.53
C VAL A 153 0.71 3.24 -6.25
N MET A 154 -0.46 2.62 -6.14
CA MET A 154 -1.33 2.67 -4.97
C MET A 154 -1.05 1.45 -4.10
N VAL A 155 -0.64 1.63 -2.84
CA VAL A 155 -0.40 0.55 -1.88
C VAL A 155 -1.43 0.63 -0.77
N GLY A 156 -2.64 0.15 -1.06
CA GLY A 156 -3.78 0.16 -0.16
C GLY A 156 -4.98 0.97 -0.70
N GLU A 157 -6.06 1.10 0.08
CA GLU A 157 -6.12 0.74 1.51
C GLU A 157 -6.05 -0.77 1.74
N ILE A 158 -5.31 -1.13 2.79
CA ILE A 158 -5.04 -2.49 3.23
C ILE A 158 -4.71 -2.40 4.71
N GLY A 159 -5.01 -3.44 5.48
CA GLY A 159 -4.83 -3.45 6.93
C GLY A 159 -6.12 -3.38 7.71
N GLY A 160 -7.15 -2.72 7.16
CA GLY A 160 -8.55 -2.81 7.57
C GLY A 160 -8.95 -4.19 8.07
N ASN A 161 -8.82 -5.16 7.17
CA ASN A 161 -9.33 -6.50 7.41
C ASN A 161 -8.58 -7.26 8.51
N ASP A 162 -7.30 -6.95 8.77
CA ASP A 162 -6.48 -7.60 9.80
C ASP A 162 -7.11 -7.48 11.20
N TYR A 163 -7.74 -6.33 11.49
CA TYR A 163 -8.51 -6.14 12.74
C TYR A 163 -10.00 -6.35 12.57
N ASN A 164 -10.60 -6.13 11.39
CA ASN A 164 -12.02 -6.43 11.19
C ASN A 164 -12.31 -7.90 11.53
N TYR A 165 -11.47 -8.83 11.07
CA TYR A 165 -11.61 -10.26 11.39
C TYR A 165 -11.34 -10.56 12.87
N ALA A 166 -10.43 -9.82 13.52
CA ALA A 166 -10.17 -9.98 14.95
C ALA A 166 -11.37 -9.51 15.80
N PHE A 167 -11.96 -8.36 15.45
CA PHE A 167 -13.13 -7.79 16.12
C PHE A 167 -14.36 -8.70 15.97
N GLN A 168 -14.60 -9.26 14.77
CA GLN A 168 -15.69 -10.22 14.55
C GLN A 168 -15.57 -11.48 15.43
N ALA A 169 -14.35 -11.88 15.78
CA ALA A 169 -14.11 -13.01 16.67
C ALA A 169 -14.24 -12.66 18.17
N ASN A 170 -14.66 -11.44 18.52
CA ASN A 170 -14.63 -10.89 19.89
C ASN A 170 -13.28 -11.08 20.57
N LYS A 171 -12.20 -11.11 19.78
CA LYS A 171 -10.85 -11.23 20.32
C LYS A 171 -10.33 -9.82 20.56
N PRO A 172 -9.92 -9.47 21.80
CA PRO A 172 -9.07 -8.31 21.96
C PRO A 172 -7.87 -8.51 21.03
N LEU A 173 -7.47 -7.48 20.30
CA LEU A 173 -6.19 -7.49 19.59
C LEU A 173 -5.10 -7.63 20.65
N ALA A 174 -4.77 -8.88 21.02
CA ALA A 174 -3.65 -9.16 21.91
C ALA A 174 -2.41 -8.56 21.25
N GLY A 175 -1.84 -7.53 21.87
CA GLY A 175 -0.72 -6.77 21.33
C GLY A 175 -1.04 -5.35 20.83
N GLY A 176 -2.29 -4.87 20.80
CA GLY A 176 -2.65 -3.45 20.60
C GLY A 176 -1.81 -2.72 19.53
N GLU A 177 -1.07 -1.70 19.96
CA GLU A 177 -0.13 -0.92 19.13
C GLU A 177 0.89 -1.78 18.36
N ARG A 178 1.37 -2.89 18.92
CA ARG A 178 2.32 -3.79 18.24
C ARG A 178 1.72 -4.40 16.97
N ASN A 179 0.42 -4.65 16.96
CA ASN A 179 -0.26 -5.17 15.76
C ASN A 179 -0.38 -4.08 14.69
N LEU A 180 -0.74 -2.85 15.09
CA LEU A 180 -0.73 -1.69 14.19
C LEU A 180 0.66 -1.40 13.63
N TYR A 181 1.70 -1.53 14.47
CA TYR A 181 3.08 -1.39 14.05
C TYR A 181 3.50 -2.47 13.06
N ASN A 182 3.11 -3.74 13.29
CA ASN A 182 3.38 -4.84 12.36
C ASN A 182 2.72 -4.62 11.00
N PHE A 183 1.48 -4.14 11.00
CA PHE A 183 0.76 -3.76 9.79
C PHE A 183 1.57 -2.72 8.98
N GLY A 184 1.95 -1.61 9.62
CA GLY A 184 2.69 -0.56 8.93
C GLY A 184 3.99 -1.09 8.31
N ARG A 185 4.65 -2.04 9.00
CA ARG A 185 5.89 -2.65 8.50
C ARG A 185 5.67 -3.48 7.24
N MET A 186 4.53 -4.16 7.12
CA MET A 186 4.19 -4.88 5.89
C MET A 186 3.97 -3.91 4.73
N VAL A 187 3.20 -2.84 4.96
CA VAL A 187 2.91 -1.84 3.93
C VAL A 187 4.17 -1.08 3.51
N THR A 188 4.97 -0.62 4.46
CA THR A 188 6.24 0.07 4.17
C THR A 188 7.31 -0.88 3.61
N GLY A 189 7.25 -2.16 3.96
CA GLY A 189 8.05 -3.22 3.34
C GLY A 189 7.74 -3.38 1.86
N ALA A 190 6.47 -3.51 1.50
CA ALA A 190 6.02 -3.56 0.10
C ALA A 190 6.38 -2.27 -0.65
N ALA A 191 6.14 -1.10 -0.04
CA ALA A 191 6.52 0.19 -0.61
C ALA A 191 8.04 0.27 -0.86
N ARG A 192 8.86 -0.21 0.07
CA ARG A 192 10.32 -0.26 -0.10
C ARG A 192 10.71 -1.10 -1.31
N GLU A 193 10.12 -2.27 -1.49
CA GLU A 193 10.42 -3.14 -2.63
C GLU A 193 10.00 -2.51 -3.96
N LEU A 194 8.82 -1.88 -4.01
CA LEU A 194 8.36 -1.14 -5.19
C LEU A 194 9.31 0.01 -5.56
N LEU A 195 9.82 0.74 -4.56
CA LEU A 195 10.85 1.77 -4.76
C LEU A 195 12.17 1.15 -5.27
N ASP A 196 12.59 0.00 -4.74
CA ASP A 196 13.79 -0.72 -5.20
C ASP A 196 13.66 -1.20 -6.65
N MET A 197 12.44 -1.51 -7.10
CA MET A 197 12.13 -1.85 -8.49
C MET A 197 12.08 -0.64 -9.43
N GLY A 198 12.07 0.60 -8.91
CA GLY A 198 12.12 1.84 -9.69
C GLY A 198 10.85 2.68 -9.68
N ALA A 199 9.86 2.34 -8.86
CA ALA A 199 8.72 3.22 -8.68
C ALA A 199 9.15 4.54 -8.02
N THR A 200 8.59 5.65 -8.49
CA THR A 200 8.92 7.00 -7.99
C THR A 200 7.71 7.71 -7.36
N ARG A 201 6.49 7.24 -7.67
CA ARG A 201 5.23 7.84 -7.22
C ARG A 201 4.38 6.78 -6.54
N LEU A 202 4.46 6.74 -5.21
CA LEU A 202 3.65 5.86 -4.37
C LEU A 202 2.63 6.67 -3.58
N VAL A 203 1.40 6.17 -3.52
CA VAL A 203 0.35 6.64 -2.61
C VAL A 203 0.02 5.50 -1.67
N ILE A 204 0.08 5.78 -0.38
CA ILE A 204 -0.22 4.83 0.69
C ILE A 204 -1.34 5.48 1.50
N PRO A 205 -2.62 5.12 1.24
CA PRO A 205 -3.71 5.64 2.04
C PRO A 205 -3.66 5.08 3.46
N GLY A 206 -4.14 5.88 4.41
CA GLY A 206 -4.45 5.39 5.75
C GLY A 206 -5.82 4.73 5.79
N ASN A 207 -6.16 4.18 6.95
CA ASN A 207 -7.48 3.64 7.21
C ASN A 207 -8.52 4.75 7.46
N PHE A 208 -9.77 4.44 7.13
CA PHE A 208 -10.92 5.35 7.24
C PHE A 208 -11.43 5.43 8.69
N PRO A 209 -12.25 6.45 9.03
CA PRO A 209 -12.90 6.54 10.33
C PRO A 209 -13.84 5.33 10.60
N LEU A 210 -13.32 4.31 11.29
CA LEU A 210 -14.05 3.07 11.54
C LEU A 210 -15.33 3.26 12.34
N GLY A 211 -15.37 4.24 13.24
CA GLY A 211 -16.54 4.55 14.05
C GLY A 211 -17.74 5.04 13.24
N CYS A 212 -17.52 5.44 11.98
CA CYS A 212 -18.59 5.86 11.07
C CYS A 212 -19.09 4.72 10.17
N VAL A 213 -18.48 3.52 10.23
CA VAL A 213 -18.87 2.41 9.37
C VAL A 213 -20.18 1.81 9.89
N PRO A 214 -21.22 1.69 9.04
CA PRO A 214 -22.54 1.21 9.47
C PRO A 214 -22.53 -0.16 10.15
N SER A 215 -21.66 -1.08 9.72
CA SER A 215 -21.55 -2.41 10.33
C SER A 215 -21.03 -2.34 11.77
N TYR A 216 -20.09 -1.44 12.08
CA TYR A 216 -19.63 -1.21 13.45
C TYR A 216 -20.69 -0.53 14.31
N LEU A 217 -21.36 0.49 13.78
CA LEU A 217 -22.46 1.17 14.47
C LEU A 217 -23.57 0.19 14.83
N SER A 218 -23.96 -0.69 13.89
CA SER A 218 -24.97 -1.72 14.12
C SER A 218 -24.51 -2.80 15.10
N ALA A 219 -23.24 -3.21 15.06
CA ALA A 219 -22.73 -4.29 15.90
C ALA A 219 -22.44 -3.84 17.34
N ALA A 220 -22.00 -2.60 17.54
CA ALA A 220 -21.68 -2.06 18.86
C ALA A 220 -22.91 -2.04 19.77
N ASN A 221 -24.10 -1.75 19.22
CA ASN A 221 -25.35 -1.62 19.96
C ASN A 221 -25.19 -0.73 21.22
N GLU A 222 -24.37 0.31 21.08
CA GLU A 222 -23.99 1.22 22.16
C GLU A 222 -25.16 2.16 22.46
N LYS A 223 -25.43 2.36 23.75
CA LYS A 223 -26.56 3.15 24.24
C LYS A 223 -26.14 4.45 24.91
N ASP A 224 -24.87 4.56 25.31
CA ASP A 224 -24.33 5.78 25.88
C ASP A 224 -24.14 6.84 24.78
N PRO A 225 -24.87 7.98 24.82
CA PRO A 225 -24.68 9.06 23.87
C PRO A 225 -23.25 9.63 23.90
N ALA A 226 -22.53 9.52 25.02
CA ALA A 226 -21.16 10.01 25.15
C ALA A 226 -20.13 9.17 24.38
N ALA A 227 -20.50 7.98 23.90
CA ALA A 227 -19.65 7.15 23.05
C ALA A 227 -19.58 7.67 21.59
N TYR A 228 -20.44 8.61 21.23
CA TYR A 228 -20.59 9.14 19.87
C TYR A 228 -20.08 10.57 19.76
N ASP A 229 -19.45 10.90 18.63
CA ASP A 229 -19.11 12.28 18.28
C ASP A 229 -20.31 13.04 17.69
N SER A 230 -20.11 14.31 17.33
CA SER A 230 -21.17 15.15 16.76
C SER A 230 -21.73 14.66 15.41
N ASN A 231 -21.05 13.73 14.75
CA ASN A 231 -21.47 13.13 13.48
C ASN A 231 -22.15 11.77 13.70
N GLY A 232 -22.32 11.32 14.96
CA GLY A 232 -22.90 10.02 15.28
C GLY A 232 -21.93 8.85 15.06
N CYS A 233 -20.62 9.10 15.01
CA CYS A 233 -19.62 8.06 14.88
C CYS A 233 -19.06 7.62 16.24
N LEU A 234 -18.73 6.35 16.40
CA LEU A 234 -18.13 5.82 17.63
C LEU A 234 -16.72 6.38 17.84
N ILE A 235 -16.54 7.16 18.91
CA ILE A 235 -15.28 7.86 19.23
C ILE A 235 -14.12 6.86 19.37
N GLY A 236 -14.33 5.77 20.11
CA GLY A 236 -13.28 4.78 20.37
C GLY A 236 -12.72 4.12 19.10
N LEU A 237 -13.59 3.78 18.15
CA LEU A 237 -13.17 3.17 16.87
C LEU A 237 -12.50 4.19 15.95
N ASN A 238 -12.97 5.44 15.95
CA ASN A 238 -12.32 6.53 15.22
C ASN A 238 -10.91 6.82 15.79
N LEU A 239 -10.74 6.82 17.11
CA LEU A 239 -9.43 6.95 17.75
C LEU A 239 -8.49 5.80 17.38
N PHE A 240 -9.00 4.57 17.32
CA PHE A 240 -8.22 3.42 16.87
C PHE A 240 -7.74 3.58 15.42
N ALA A 241 -8.61 4.02 14.51
CA ALA A 241 -8.25 4.31 13.12
C ALA A 241 -7.23 5.46 13.00
N GLN A 242 -7.37 6.49 13.82
CA GLN A 242 -6.40 7.59 13.88
C GLN A 242 -5.02 7.10 14.36
N MET A 243 -4.97 6.26 15.39
CA MET A 243 -3.72 5.67 15.88
C MET A 243 -3.02 4.81 14.81
N HIS A 244 -3.79 4.01 14.06
CA HIS A 244 -3.28 3.30 12.88
C HIS A 244 -2.61 4.29 11.90
N ASN A 245 -3.30 5.38 11.56
CA ASN A 245 -2.81 6.35 10.59
C ASN A 245 -1.55 7.08 11.07
N VAL A 246 -1.47 7.42 12.36
CA VAL A 246 -0.28 8.04 12.96
C VAL A 246 0.93 7.12 12.85
N LEU A 247 0.79 5.84 13.24
CA LEU A 247 1.88 4.87 13.18
C LEU A 247 2.31 4.58 11.74
N LEU A 248 1.36 4.47 10.80
CA LEU A 248 1.67 4.32 9.38
C LEU A 248 2.45 5.53 8.84
N GLN A 249 2.01 6.75 9.17
CA GLN A 249 2.72 7.98 8.77
C GLN A 249 4.12 8.07 9.36
N GLU A 250 4.32 7.64 10.60
CA GLU A 250 5.65 7.55 11.22
C GLU A 250 6.59 6.63 10.43
N GLN A 251 6.15 5.42 10.12
CA GLN A 251 6.97 4.47 9.37
C GLN A 251 7.22 4.90 7.92
N ILE A 252 6.26 5.58 7.28
CA ILE A 252 6.47 6.21 5.97
C ILE A 252 7.54 7.31 6.06
N ARG A 253 7.53 8.13 7.12
CA ARG A 253 8.58 9.14 7.35
C ARG A 253 9.95 8.49 7.53
N GLU A 254 10.04 7.39 8.26
CA GLU A 254 11.29 6.63 8.41
C GLU A 254 11.80 6.06 7.08
N LEU A 255 10.90 5.47 6.27
CA LEU A 255 11.26 4.94 4.95
C LEU A 255 11.81 6.05 4.06
N ARG A 256 11.16 7.22 4.04
CA ARG A 256 11.65 8.41 3.29
C ARG A 256 13.02 8.85 3.80
N ALA A 257 13.20 8.99 5.11
CA ALA A 257 14.46 9.44 5.70
C ALA A 257 15.64 8.48 5.40
N ARG A 258 15.39 7.17 5.37
CA ARG A 258 16.42 6.17 5.01
C ARG A 258 16.84 6.26 3.54
N ARG A 259 15.93 6.68 2.66
CA ARG A 259 16.18 6.83 1.22
C ARG A 259 16.89 8.14 0.87
N THR A 260 16.68 9.20 1.65
CA THR A 260 17.34 10.50 1.42
C THR A 260 18.73 10.59 2.04
N ARG A 261 19.11 9.66 2.94
CA ARG A 261 20.47 9.64 3.49
C ARG A 261 21.46 9.16 2.42
N PRO A 262 22.58 9.87 2.20
CA PRO A 262 23.66 9.31 1.39
C PRO A 262 24.13 7.99 2.02
N PRO A 263 24.58 7.02 1.21
CA PRO A 263 25.12 5.78 1.74
C PRO A 263 26.24 6.11 2.75
N PRO A 264 26.37 5.37 3.87
CA PRO A 264 27.48 5.57 4.78
C PRO A 264 28.76 5.45 3.97
N SER A 265 29.54 6.53 3.92
CA SER A 265 30.85 6.55 3.29
C SER A 265 31.65 5.36 3.82
N PRO A 266 32.23 4.50 2.98
CA PRO A 266 33.14 3.49 3.46
C PRO A 266 34.28 4.24 4.14
N THR A 267 34.38 4.11 5.47
CA THR A 267 35.53 4.62 6.22
C THR A 267 36.80 4.18 5.51
N PRO A 268 37.80 5.06 5.35
CA PRO A 268 39.12 4.63 4.92
C PRO A 268 39.76 3.89 6.09
N THR A 269 39.70 2.56 6.05
CA THR A 269 40.63 1.72 6.80
C THR A 269 41.87 1.51 5.93
N THR A 270 42.95 2.22 6.25
CA THR A 270 44.31 1.74 6.00
C THR A 270 45.29 2.31 7.01
N PHE A 271 45.69 1.45 7.96
CA PHE A 271 47.09 1.27 8.42
C PHE A 271 48.01 1.19 7.18
N THR A 272 49.27 1.62 7.08
CA THR A 272 50.48 1.74 7.94
C THR A 272 51.38 2.80 7.24
N ARG A 273 52.43 3.44 7.79
CA ARG A 273 53.69 2.88 8.27
C ARG A 273 54.56 4.03 8.80
N THR A 274 55.34 3.73 9.84
CA THR A 274 56.44 4.51 10.41
C THR A 274 57.44 5.08 9.40
N CYS A 275 57.89 6.32 9.62
CA CYS A 275 59.27 6.73 9.35
C CYS A 275 59.79 7.54 10.53
N ARG A 276 60.79 6.98 11.23
CA ARG A 276 61.64 7.64 12.20
C ARG A 276 62.94 7.97 11.46
N CYS A 277 63.30 9.26 11.38
CA CYS A 277 64.68 9.69 11.17
C CYS A 277 65.02 10.74 12.22
N SER A 278 65.94 10.35 13.10
CA SER A 278 66.63 11.17 14.08
C SER A 278 67.56 12.18 13.41
N GLY A 279 67.63 13.39 13.95
CA GLY A 279 68.63 14.40 13.59
C GLY A 279 68.48 15.69 14.40
N THR A 280 68.95 15.70 15.65
CA THR A 280 69.39 16.91 16.38
C THR A 280 70.82 17.28 15.94
N PRO A 281 71.44 18.42 16.35
CA PRO A 281 70.92 19.65 16.98
C PRO A 281 71.50 20.96 16.37
N ALA A 282 71.00 22.15 16.78
CA ALA A 282 71.82 23.29 17.25
C ALA A 282 71.00 24.59 17.40
N ARG A 283 71.07 25.17 18.60
CA ARG A 283 70.86 26.61 18.87
C ARG A 283 72.16 27.36 18.53
N PRO A 284 72.05 28.62 18.06
CA PRO A 284 72.42 29.79 18.90
C PRO A 284 71.29 30.86 18.81
N GLY A 285 71.02 31.75 19.76
CA GLY A 285 71.92 32.54 20.59
C GLY A 285 71.72 34.04 20.28
N SER A 286 70.83 34.71 21.05
CA SER A 286 70.82 36.13 21.46
C SER A 286 71.00 37.29 20.44
N THR A 287 70.03 38.23 20.44
CA THR A 287 70.22 39.69 20.66
C THR A 287 68.85 40.31 21.04
N ARG A 288 68.67 40.86 22.26
CA ARG A 288 68.53 42.31 22.61
C ARG A 288 67.85 43.14 21.50
N GLY A 289 66.77 43.90 21.69
CA GLY A 289 66.28 44.64 22.84
C GLY A 289 66.08 46.10 22.41
N ALA A 290 64.82 46.56 22.37
CA ALA A 290 64.34 47.94 22.51
C ALA A 290 62.83 47.86 22.75
#